data_AF-A0A354UC55-F1
#
_entry.id   AF-A0A354UC55-F1
#
_cell.length_a   1.000
_cell.length_b   1.000
_cell.length_c   1.000
_cell.angle_alpha   90.00
_cell.angle_beta   90.00
_cell.angle_gamma   90.00
#
_symmetry.space_group_name_H-M   'P 1'
#
loop_
_entity.id
_entity.type
_entity.pdbx_description
1 polymer ?
#
loop_
_entity_poly.entity_id
_entity_poly.type
_entity_poly.pdbx_seq_one_letter_code
_entity_poly.pdbx_strand_id
1 'polypeptide(L)' 'MTADELFPAELLEAAQLCAVPPERRGIPFSSGSHRSPFPGDSSEFQDYRAYTPGDDLRRVDWNIFRRSRRLLLRRFR' A
#
# COMPACT_ATOMS: atom_id res chain seq x y z
N MET A 1 -25.68 13.92 -0.21
CA MET A 1 -25.04 13.01 0.75
C MET A 1 -24.19 13.81 1.69
N THR A 2 -24.67 14.03 2.91
CA THR A 2 -23.93 14.74 3.96
C THR A 2 -23.07 13.74 4.73
N ALA A 3 -21.99 14.20 5.37
CA ALA A 3 -21.10 13.32 6.15
C ALA A 3 -21.83 12.58 7.28
N ASP A 4 -22.94 13.15 7.76
CA ASP A 4 -23.82 12.60 8.79
C ASP A 4 -24.57 11.33 8.32
N GLU A 5 -24.91 11.23 7.03
CA GLU A 5 -25.51 10.02 6.45
C GLU A 5 -24.50 8.88 6.30
N LEU A 6 -23.22 9.20 6.20
CA LEU A 6 -22.14 8.24 5.97
C LEU A 6 -21.57 7.65 7.26
N PHE A 7 -21.68 8.39 8.38
CA PHE A 7 -21.14 7.99 9.67
C PHE A 7 -22.18 8.20 10.77
N PRO A 8 -23.21 7.33 10.81
CA PRO A 8 -24.21 7.40 11.86
C PRO A 8 -23.56 7.19 13.24
N ALA A 9 -24.10 7.85 14.27
CA ALA A 9 -23.53 7.83 15.62
C ALA A 9 -23.30 6.42 16.18
N GLU A 10 -24.19 5.48 15.86
CA GLU A 10 -24.08 4.06 16.26
C GLU A 10 -22.80 3.39 15.73
N LEU A 11 -22.39 3.74 14.52
CA LEU A 11 -21.15 3.23 13.91
C LEU A 11 -19.92 3.82 14.59
N LEU A 12 -20.00 5.08 15.03
CA LEU A 12 -18.93 5.73 15.77
C LEU A 12 -18.78 5.14 17.18
N GLU A 13 -19.89 4.83 17.85
CA GLU A 13 -19.89 4.15 19.15
C GLU A 13 -19.33 2.73 19.06
N ALA A 14 -19.73 1.96 18.03
CA ALA A 14 -19.18 0.63 17.80
C ALA A 14 -17.66 0.67 17.55
N ALA A 15 -17.17 1.68 16.83
CA ALA A 15 -15.73 1.87 16.60
C ALA A 15 -14.96 2.15 17.91
N GLN A 16 -15.57 2.84 18.87
CA GLN A 16 -14.96 3.08 20.18
C GLN A 16 -14.85 1.81 21.02
N LEU A 17 -15.86 0.93 20.98
CA LEU A 17 -15.80 -0.38 21.65
C LEU A 17 -14.74 -1.31 21.05
N CYS A 18 -14.48 -1.19 19.74
CA CYS A 18 -13.45 -1.96 19.04
C CYS A 18 -12.09 -1.26 18.99
N ALA A 19 -11.94 -0.08 19.60
CA ALA A 19 -10.67 0.64 19.65
C ALA A 19 -9.71 -0.08 20.60
N VAL A 20 -8.90 -0.99 20.04
CA VAL A 20 -7.81 -1.64 20.78
C VAL A 20 -6.75 -0.59 21.06
N PRO A 21 -6.36 -0.34 22.34
CA PRO A 21 -5.30 0.59 22.64
C PRO A 21 -4.02 0.13 21.94
N PRO A 22 -3.21 1.04 21.35
CA PRO A 22 -1.97 0.65 20.72
C PRO A 22 -1.05 0.08 21.82
N GLU A 23 -0.94 -1.25 21.88
CA GLU A 23 0.03 -1.91 22.73
C GLU A 23 1.40 -1.37 22.32
N ARG A 24 2.08 -0.68 23.26
CA ARG A 24 3.48 -0.29 23.09
C ARG A 24 4.34 -1.55 23.09
N ARG A 25 4.37 -2.22 21.95
CA ARG A 25 5.28 -3.33 21.69
C ARG A 25 6.68 -2.74 21.56
N GLY A 26 7.44 -2.80 22.65
CA GLY A 26 8.88 -2.59 22.60
C GLY A 26 9.46 -3.52 21.55
N ILE A 27 10.09 -2.95 20.53
CA ILE A 27 10.69 -3.71 19.42
C ILE A 27 11.85 -4.52 20.03
N PRO A 28 11.83 -5.86 20.01
CA PRO A 28 12.99 -6.62 20.44
C PRO A 28 14.14 -6.35 19.45
N PHE A 29 15.25 -5.83 19.97
CA PHE A 29 16.46 -5.48 19.22
C PHE A 29 17.25 -6.69 18.67
N SER A 30 16.67 -7.89 18.60
CA SER A 30 17.41 -9.13 18.31
C SER A 30 16.78 -10.05 17.26
N SER A 31 15.93 -9.52 16.37
CA SER A 31 15.30 -10.34 15.32
C SER A 31 15.50 -9.74 13.93
N GLY A 32 16.73 -9.29 13.64
CA GLY A 32 17.12 -8.63 12.38
C GLY A 32 17.96 -9.48 11.43
N SER A 33 18.21 -10.76 11.72
CA SER A 33 19.04 -11.63 10.86
C SER A 33 18.37 -12.95 10.49
N HIS A 34 17.07 -12.91 10.22
CA HIS A 34 16.46 -13.97 9.42
C HIS A 34 16.58 -13.56 7.96
N ARG A 35 17.57 -14.14 7.25
CA ARG A 35 17.56 -14.09 5.79
C ARG A 35 16.29 -14.80 5.32
N SER A 36 15.41 -14.07 4.66
CA SER A 36 14.26 -14.66 3.98
C SER A 36 14.77 -15.72 2.99
N PRO A 37 14.16 -16.92 2.92
CA PRO A 37 14.48 -17.91 1.89
C PRO A 37 14.05 -17.43 0.50
N PHE A 38 13.12 -16.47 0.45
CA PHE A 38 12.83 -15.71 -0.75
C PHE A 38 13.89 -14.61 -0.89
N PRO A 39 14.50 -14.42 -2.07
CA PRO A 39 15.29 -13.23 -2.30
C PRO A 39 14.41 -12.04 -1.93
N GLY A 40 14.89 -11.16 -1.04
CA GLY A 40 14.22 -9.88 -0.86
C GLY A 40 14.09 -9.24 -2.23
N ASP A 41 12.94 -8.64 -2.53
CA ASP A 41 12.80 -7.74 -3.69
C ASP A 41 13.72 -6.53 -3.46
N SER A 42 15.03 -6.74 -3.55
CA SER A 42 16.02 -5.73 -3.90
C SER A 42 15.83 -5.45 -5.39
N SER A 43 14.59 -5.19 -5.79
CA SER A 43 14.20 -4.99 -7.16
C SER A 43 14.74 -3.62 -7.55
N GLU A 44 15.97 -3.60 -8.03
CA GLU A 44 16.54 -2.41 -8.64
C GLU A 44 15.57 -1.99 -9.74
N PHE A 45 14.96 -0.83 -9.55
CA PHE A 45 14.05 -0.26 -10.54
C PHE A 45 14.76 -0.29 -11.89
N GLN A 46 14.17 -0.95 -12.87
CA GLN A 46 14.79 -1.12 -14.17
C GLN A 46 14.43 0.04 -15.10
N ASP A 47 13.13 0.23 -15.36
CA ASP A 47 12.63 1.28 -16.24
C ASP A 47 11.10 1.47 -16.12
N TYR A 48 10.58 2.53 -16.74
CA TYR A 48 9.17 2.72 -17.04
C TYR A 48 8.85 2.28 -18.47
N ARG A 49 7.84 1.43 -18.64
CA ARG A 49 7.32 1.05 -19.95
C ARG A 49 5.90 1.58 -20.14
N ALA A 50 5.54 1.98 -21.36
CA ALA A 50 4.16 2.31 -21.70
C ALA A 50 3.24 1.08 -21.52
N TYR A 51 2.11 1.30 -20.87
CA TYR A 51 1.07 0.28 -20.71
C TYR A 51 0.58 -0.21 -22.08
N THR A 52 0.50 -1.53 -22.25
CA THR A 52 -0.15 -2.18 -23.38
C THR A 52 -1.36 -2.98 -22.86
N PRO A 53 -2.48 -3.04 -23.61
CA PRO A 53 -3.60 -3.92 -23.25
C PRO A 53 -3.12 -5.36 -22.99
N GLY A 54 -3.46 -5.91 -21.82
CA GLY A 54 -2.97 -7.20 -21.35
C GLY A 54 -1.91 -7.13 -20.24
N ASP A 55 -1.31 -5.95 -20.03
CA ASP A 55 -0.46 -5.72 -18.86
C ASP A 55 -1.30 -5.57 -17.57
N ASP A 56 -0.71 -5.94 -16.43
CA ASP A 56 -1.34 -5.82 -15.11
C ASP A 56 -1.37 -4.36 -14.63
N LEU A 57 -2.58 -3.82 -14.43
CA LEU A 57 -2.81 -2.44 -13.95
C LEU A 57 -2.26 -2.19 -12.54
N ARG A 58 -2.02 -3.24 -11.73
CA ARG A 58 -1.40 -3.10 -10.40
C ARG A 58 0.03 -2.57 -10.47
N ARG A 59 0.68 -2.70 -11.62
CA ARG A 59 2.04 -2.22 -11.86
C ARG A 59 2.08 -0.79 -12.41
N VAL A 60 0.92 -0.15 -12.62
CA VAL A 60 0.82 1.23 -13.10
C VAL A 60 1.25 2.19 -11.99
N ASP A 61 2.11 3.13 -12.35
CA ASP A 61 2.44 4.24 -11.48
C ASP A 61 1.35 5.33 -11.56
N TRP A 62 0.44 5.30 -10.60
CA TRP A 62 -0.65 6.27 -10.49
C TRP A 62 -0.16 7.70 -10.22
N ASN A 63 1.02 7.87 -9.61
CA ASN A 63 1.61 9.18 -9.36
C ASN A 63 2.11 9.84 -10.64
N ILE A 64 2.66 9.06 -11.57
CA ILE A 64 3.04 9.56 -12.88
C ILE A 64 1.79 9.80 -13.74
N PHE A 65 0.80 8.93 -13.65
CA PHE A 65 -0.46 9.09 -14.39
C PHE A 65 -1.17 10.40 -14.04
N ARG A 66 -1.30 10.77 -12.75
CA ARG A 66 -1.95 12.04 -12.35
C ARG A 66 -1.23 13.29 -12.87
N ARG A 67 0.07 13.22 -13.18
CA ARG A 67 0.87 14.36 -13.67
C ARG A 67 0.91 14.43 -15.19
N SER A 68 1.04 13.28 -15.84
CA SER A 68 1.35 13.18 -17.27
C SER A 68 0.19 12.66 -18.13
N ARG A 69 -0.86 12.11 -17.50
CA ARG A 69 -1.94 11.33 -18.15
C ARG A 69 -1.44 10.19 -19.04
N ARG A 70 -0.22 9.70 -18.78
CA ARG A 70 0.37 8.54 -19.45
C ARG A 70 0.35 7.33 -18.51
N LEU A 71 -0.12 6.19 -18.99
CA LEU A 71 -0.10 4.94 -18.26
C LEU A 71 1.29 4.32 -18.41
N LEU A 72 2.09 4.41 -17.34
CA LEU A 72 3.44 3.88 -17.28
C LEU A 72 3.51 2.79 -16.22
N LEU A 73 4.09 1.66 -16.59
CA LEU A 73 4.31 0.50 -15.76
C LEU A 73 5.71 0.53 -15.16
N ARG A 74 5.80 0.32 -13.86
CA ARG A 74 7.09 0.23 -13.15
C ARG A 74 7.64 -1.18 -13.31
N ARG A 75 8.80 -1.32 -13.97
CA ARG A 75 9.49 -2.61 -14.12
C ARG A 75 10.56 -2.79 -13.06
N PHE A 76 10.57 -4.00 -12.51
CA PHE A 76 11.44 -4.48 -11.47
C PHE A 76 12.17 -5.71 -12.00
N ARG A 77 13.48 -5.83 -11.75
CA ARG A 77 14.30 -6.99 -12.11
C ARG A 77 14.54 -7.84 -10.87
#